data_AF-A0A522P978-F1
#
_entry.id   AF-A0A522P978-F1
#
_cell.length_a   1.000
_cell.length_b   1.000
_cell.length_c   1.000
_cell.angle_alpha   90.00
_cell.angle_beta   90.00
_cell.angle_gamma   90.00
#
_symmetry.space_group_name_H-M   'P 1'
#
loop_
_entity.id
_entity.type
_entity.pdbx_description
1 polymer ?
#
loop_
_entity_poly.entity_id
_entity_poly.type
_entity_poly.pdbx_seq_one_letter_code
_entity_poly.pdbx_strand_id
1 'polypeptide(L)'
;MTGLALALFTFVLHVTTSGRYGYFRDELYFIACAHHLAWGYVDQPPLVALAAWLSGIFAYHLVALRILPAIAAAATVWVACRIVRELGGGRFAERLAGIGVALMPAYLLLGNTLTTTSFEPLSWALVAWLTVRMIRTGERQLWLAIGLAVAFGLYGKYSMALLVAALLIGLAVTRERRLLATWWLPAGVVLALLLLAPNMLWQAQHEWPMLTVLHGDVLNRHAFNNGLELEYRNVAGNAVAFLVEQALFTDPILVPLWLYGVGSLLFGRALRPYRALAIAYIVLLALAVLLMAKGYYIIGIYGALVAAGAVALERAWTSRTALRTGALATVVAVSLPLVPLSLPVLPIDRLISYSAALGLTGGNGTPPRLIQPLFAEEFGWEELAAQVARVYRSLPPEVRAHTGLFADTYGDAGALAFYGPRYGLPPVISGQNTFYLWGTNSYSGQTMIAVGAMQVEILKSAFEDVRLVATYGNSYKWVVEGPAPIYLCTHPRAPLSQLWPRFKWYGA
;
A
#
# COMPACT_ATOMS: atom_id res chain seq x y z
N MET A 1 -13.36 -17.61 20.19
CA MET A 1 -13.95 -16.33 20.65
C MET A 1 -12.93 -15.20 20.70
N THR A 2 -11.76 -15.38 21.32
CA THR A 2 -10.74 -14.30 21.42
C THR A 2 -10.37 -13.68 20.08
N GLY A 3 -9.99 -14.48 19.07
CA GLY A 3 -9.62 -13.94 17.75
C GLY A 3 -10.74 -13.18 17.04
N LEU A 4 -12.00 -13.60 17.20
CA LEU A 4 -13.16 -12.87 16.63
C LEU A 4 -13.39 -11.54 17.35
N ALA A 5 -13.24 -11.51 18.67
CA ALA A 5 -13.38 -10.27 19.44
C ALA A 5 -12.29 -9.25 19.07
N LEU A 6 -11.04 -9.70 18.90
CA LEU A 6 -9.94 -8.84 18.46
C LEU A 6 -10.13 -8.35 17.03
N ALA A 7 -10.57 -9.22 16.11
CA ALA A 7 -10.90 -8.82 14.75
C ALA A 7 -12.03 -7.79 14.70
N LEU A 8 -13.11 -7.99 15.49
CA LEU A 8 -14.20 -7.02 15.58
C LEU A 8 -13.72 -5.68 16.14
N PHE A 9 -12.88 -5.70 17.19
CA PHE A 9 -12.26 -4.49 17.73
C PHE A 9 -11.44 -3.76 16.66
N THR A 10 -10.58 -4.46 15.92
CA THR A 10 -9.78 -3.90 14.82
C THR A 10 -10.68 -3.29 13.74
N PHE A 11 -11.74 -3.99 13.32
CA PHE A 11 -12.69 -3.47 12.34
C PHE A 11 -13.35 -2.17 12.81
N VAL A 12 -13.89 -2.15 14.03
CA VAL A 12 -14.54 -0.96 14.61
C VAL A 12 -13.54 0.19 14.74
N LEU A 13 -12.31 -0.08 15.16
CA LEU A 13 -11.25 0.92 15.27
C LEU A 13 -10.97 1.58 13.91
N HIS A 14 -10.81 0.80 12.84
CA HIS A 14 -10.60 1.35 11.50
C HIS A 14 -11.81 2.13 10.99
N VAL A 15 -13.03 1.58 11.09
CA VAL A 15 -14.24 2.26 10.61
C VAL A 15 -14.45 3.60 11.32
N THR A 16 -14.23 3.67 12.63
CA THR A 16 -14.41 4.90 13.42
C THR A 16 -13.32 5.95 13.21
N THR A 17 -12.19 5.58 12.61
CA THR A 17 -11.07 6.49 12.32
C THR A 17 -10.93 6.82 10.83
N SER A 18 -11.51 6.01 9.94
CA SER A 18 -11.38 6.14 8.47
C SER A 18 -11.79 7.50 7.91
N GLY A 19 -12.76 8.18 8.54
CA GLY A 19 -13.30 9.47 8.07
C GLY A 19 -12.68 10.71 8.72
N ARG A 20 -11.61 10.58 9.52
CA ARG A 20 -11.10 11.69 10.34
C ARG A 20 -10.19 12.66 9.59
N TYR A 21 -9.48 12.18 8.56
CA TYR A 21 -8.68 12.98 7.62
C TYR A 21 -9.31 12.91 6.22
N GLY A 22 -8.65 13.46 5.20
CA GLY A 22 -9.15 13.50 3.83
C GLY A 22 -8.81 12.26 3.01
N TYR A 23 -9.10 12.34 1.72
CA TYR A 23 -8.78 11.29 0.74
C TYR A 23 -7.29 11.22 0.50
N PHE A 24 -6.74 10.02 0.54
CA PHE A 24 -5.36 9.77 0.16
C PHE A 24 -5.19 9.98 -1.35
N ARG A 25 -3.99 10.39 -1.79
CA ARG A 25 -3.68 10.62 -3.20
C ARG A 25 -4.08 9.45 -4.10
N ASP A 26 -3.64 8.24 -3.76
CA ASP A 26 -3.91 7.06 -4.58
C ASP A 26 -5.40 6.69 -4.57
N GLU A 27 -6.11 6.97 -3.48
CA GLU A 27 -7.56 6.76 -3.39
C GLU A 27 -8.32 7.57 -4.45
N LEU A 28 -7.92 8.83 -4.68
CA LEU A 28 -8.48 9.68 -5.72
C LEU A 28 -8.22 9.11 -7.12
N TYR A 29 -7.01 8.59 -7.35
CA TYR A 29 -6.68 7.91 -8.60
C TYR A 29 -7.46 6.60 -8.77
N PHE A 30 -7.68 5.83 -7.70
CA PHE A 30 -8.46 4.60 -7.76
C PHE A 30 -9.93 4.86 -8.03
N ILE A 31 -10.48 5.98 -7.57
CA ILE A 31 -11.82 6.44 -7.96
C ILE A 31 -11.84 6.75 -9.47
N ALA A 32 -10.83 7.42 -10.02
CA ALA A 32 -10.73 7.63 -11.47
C ALA A 32 -10.68 6.30 -12.25
N CYS A 33 -9.92 5.32 -11.75
CA CYS A 33 -9.89 3.96 -12.30
C CYS A 33 -11.23 3.22 -12.13
N ALA A 34 -11.98 3.46 -11.07
CA ALA A 34 -13.30 2.88 -10.85
C ALA A 34 -14.33 3.33 -11.91
N HIS A 35 -14.14 4.51 -12.51
CA HIS A 35 -14.93 4.95 -13.66
C HIS A 35 -14.51 4.30 -14.99
N HIS A 36 -13.35 3.62 -15.02
CA HIS A 36 -12.76 2.96 -16.18
C HIS A 36 -12.35 1.52 -15.85
N LEU A 37 -13.29 0.74 -15.30
CA LEU A 37 -13.00 -0.63 -14.86
C LEU A 37 -12.37 -1.47 -15.97
N ALA A 38 -11.17 -1.97 -15.70
CA ALA A 38 -10.41 -2.84 -16.57
C ALA A 38 -9.81 -4.02 -15.77
N TRP A 39 -9.36 -5.04 -16.50
CA TRP A 39 -8.69 -6.21 -15.91
C TRP A 39 -7.25 -5.92 -15.47
N GLY A 40 -6.71 -4.74 -15.74
CA GLY A 40 -5.42 -4.27 -15.26
C GLY A 40 -5.28 -2.76 -15.47
N TYR A 41 -4.23 -2.20 -14.87
CA TYR A 41 -3.83 -0.80 -14.96
C TYR A 41 -2.32 -0.75 -15.17
N VAL A 42 -1.80 0.40 -15.60
CA VAL A 42 -0.37 0.56 -15.94
C VAL A 42 0.55 0.20 -14.76
N ASP A 43 0.16 0.64 -13.58
CA ASP A 43 0.96 0.64 -12.36
C ASP A 43 0.41 -0.29 -11.27
N GLN A 44 -0.73 -0.94 -11.52
CA GLN A 44 -1.36 -1.80 -10.52
C GLN A 44 -2.31 -2.87 -11.08
N PRO A 45 -2.49 -3.97 -10.33
CA PRO A 45 -3.61 -4.89 -10.49
C PRO A 45 -4.99 -4.26 -10.20
N PRO A 46 -6.11 -4.88 -10.63
CA PRO A 46 -7.43 -4.25 -10.59
C PRO A 46 -8.18 -4.27 -9.26
N LEU A 47 -7.68 -4.94 -8.20
CA LEU A 47 -8.45 -5.09 -6.95
C LEU A 47 -8.78 -3.77 -6.28
N VAL A 48 -7.86 -2.80 -6.30
CA VAL A 48 -8.11 -1.48 -5.67
C VAL A 48 -9.12 -0.65 -6.44
N ALA A 49 -9.11 -0.72 -7.77
CA ALA A 49 -10.12 -0.06 -8.61
C ALA A 49 -11.50 -0.72 -8.43
N LEU A 50 -11.55 -2.05 -8.30
CA LEU A 50 -12.78 -2.77 -7.98
C LEU A 50 -13.31 -2.40 -6.60
N ALA A 51 -12.43 -2.30 -5.60
CA ALA A 51 -12.79 -1.86 -4.24
C ALA A 51 -13.35 -0.43 -4.25
N ALA A 52 -12.70 0.49 -4.98
CA ALA A 52 -13.19 1.85 -5.16
C ALA A 52 -14.55 1.88 -5.89
N TRP A 53 -14.74 1.08 -6.94
CA TRP A 53 -16.01 0.97 -7.66
C TRP A 53 -17.17 0.51 -6.77
N LEU A 54 -16.94 -0.49 -5.91
CA LEU A 54 -17.95 -0.94 -4.94
C LEU A 54 -18.38 0.17 -3.97
N SER A 55 -17.48 1.11 -3.65
CA SER A 55 -17.82 2.27 -2.80
C SER A 55 -18.62 3.36 -3.52
N GLY A 56 -18.74 3.29 -4.86
CA GLY A 56 -19.48 4.26 -5.68
C GLY A 56 -20.97 4.35 -5.34
N ILE A 57 -21.58 3.27 -4.86
CA ILE A 57 -22.98 3.28 -4.37
C ILE A 57 -23.20 4.18 -3.16
N PHE A 58 -22.11 4.52 -2.45
CA PHE A 58 -22.07 5.46 -1.33
C PHE A 58 -21.39 6.77 -1.72
N ALA A 59 -21.41 7.12 -3.02
CA ALA A 59 -20.77 8.31 -3.57
C ALA A 59 -19.29 8.45 -3.15
N TYR A 60 -18.58 7.32 -3.07
CA TYR A 60 -17.16 7.26 -2.66
C TYR A 60 -16.89 7.88 -1.29
N HIS A 61 -17.88 7.89 -0.37
CA HIS A 61 -17.68 8.36 1.00
C HIS A 61 -16.49 7.64 1.64
N LEU A 62 -15.60 8.38 2.34
CA LEU A 62 -14.29 7.88 2.76
C LEU A 62 -14.35 6.59 3.59
N VAL A 63 -15.33 6.48 4.49
CA VAL A 63 -15.56 5.24 5.27
C VAL A 63 -15.96 4.07 4.37
N ALA A 64 -16.78 4.29 3.33
CA ALA A 64 -17.16 3.26 2.39
C ALA A 64 -16.00 2.84 1.50
N LEU A 65 -15.13 3.78 1.12
CA LEU A 65 -13.91 3.50 0.36
C LEU A 65 -12.93 2.62 1.14
N ARG A 66 -12.84 2.83 2.46
CA ARG A 66 -11.89 2.16 3.37
C ARG A 66 -12.46 0.92 4.08
N ILE A 67 -13.74 0.57 3.86
CA ILE A 67 -14.37 -0.56 4.56
C ILE A 67 -13.73 -1.91 4.20
N LEU A 68 -13.33 -2.10 2.94
CA LEU A 68 -12.69 -3.34 2.49
C LEU A 68 -11.26 -3.48 3.06
N PRO A 69 -10.41 -2.43 3.05
CA PRO A 69 -9.18 -2.40 3.86
C PRO A 69 -9.40 -2.71 5.35
N ALA A 70 -10.42 -2.12 5.98
CA ALA A 70 -10.73 -2.37 7.39
C ALA A 70 -11.11 -3.83 7.65
N ILE A 71 -11.91 -4.45 6.76
CA ILE A 71 -12.23 -5.88 6.81
C ILE A 71 -10.96 -6.72 6.63
N ALA A 72 -10.07 -6.34 5.71
CA ALA A 72 -8.82 -7.06 5.48
C ALA A 72 -7.89 -7.04 6.69
N ALA A 73 -7.77 -5.89 7.37
CA ALA A 73 -7.01 -5.76 8.62
C ALA A 73 -7.61 -6.62 9.74
N ALA A 74 -8.93 -6.58 9.95
CA ALA A 74 -9.63 -7.41 10.92
C ALA A 74 -9.48 -8.91 10.64
N ALA A 75 -9.63 -9.31 9.36
CA ALA A 75 -9.44 -10.68 8.93
C ALA A 75 -7.98 -11.14 9.13
N THR A 76 -7.00 -10.26 8.91
CA THR A 76 -5.58 -10.56 9.19
C THR A 76 -5.35 -10.91 10.65
N VAL A 77 -5.92 -10.15 11.59
CA VAL A 77 -5.88 -10.43 13.03
C VAL A 77 -6.50 -11.79 13.34
N TRP A 78 -7.66 -12.08 12.76
CA TRP A 78 -8.33 -13.37 12.93
C TRP A 78 -7.47 -14.53 12.39
N VAL A 79 -6.92 -14.40 11.18
CA VAL A 79 -6.05 -15.42 10.56
C VAL A 79 -4.79 -15.64 11.38
N ALA A 80 -4.15 -14.59 11.91
CA ALA A 80 -3.01 -14.74 12.82
C ALA A 80 -3.37 -15.56 14.07
N CYS A 81 -4.55 -15.33 14.65
CA CYS A 81 -5.06 -16.14 15.76
C CYS A 81 -5.33 -17.60 15.34
N ARG A 82 -5.79 -17.83 14.10
CA ARG A 82 -5.92 -19.19 13.55
C ARG A 82 -4.56 -19.87 13.40
N ILE A 83 -3.53 -19.16 12.91
CA ILE A 83 -2.15 -19.68 12.83
C ILE A 83 -1.67 -20.12 14.21
N VAL A 84 -1.88 -19.32 15.26
CA VAL A 84 -1.56 -19.72 16.65
C VAL A 84 -2.19 -21.07 17.00
N ARG A 85 -3.48 -21.26 16.68
CA ARG A 85 -4.20 -22.51 16.97
C ARG A 85 -3.68 -23.69 16.15
N GLU A 86 -3.33 -23.49 14.88
CA GLU A 86 -2.72 -24.53 14.05
C GLU A 86 -1.35 -24.95 14.58
N LEU A 87 -0.56 -24.01 15.11
CA LEU A 87 0.74 -24.27 15.73
C LEU A 87 0.65 -24.88 17.15
N GLY A 88 -0.57 -25.05 17.67
CA GLY A 88 -0.84 -25.64 18.99
C GLY A 88 -0.70 -24.67 20.15
N GLY A 89 -0.93 -23.38 19.94
CA GLY A 89 -1.01 -22.35 20.97
C GLY A 89 -2.37 -22.29 21.68
N GLY A 90 -2.31 -21.89 22.94
CA GLY A 90 -3.41 -21.62 23.84
C GLY A 90 -3.89 -20.18 23.81
N ARG A 91 -4.58 -19.77 24.89
CA ARG A 91 -5.23 -18.45 24.98
C ARG A 91 -4.23 -17.31 25.14
N PHE A 92 -3.08 -17.54 25.78
CA PHE A 92 -2.09 -16.48 25.95
C PHE A 92 -1.42 -16.17 24.61
N ALA A 93 -0.99 -17.21 23.89
CA ALA A 93 -0.42 -17.04 22.56
C ALA A 93 -1.41 -16.35 21.59
N GLU A 94 -2.69 -16.72 21.64
CA GLU A 94 -3.73 -16.13 20.78
C GLU A 94 -3.93 -14.64 21.09
N ARG A 95 -3.97 -14.26 22.38
CA ARG A 95 -4.08 -12.85 22.78
C ARG A 95 -2.86 -12.04 22.39
N LEU A 96 -1.66 -12.56 22.66
CA LEU A 96 -0.41 -11.86 22.39
C LEU A 96 -0.24 -11.62 20.88
N ALA A 97 -0.46 -12.66 20.07
CA ALA A 97 -0.39 -12.53 18.62
C ALA A 97 -1.49 -11.61 18.07
N GLY A 98 -2.73 -11.79 18.51
CA GLY A 98 -3.85 -10.99 18.03
C GLY A 98 -3.72 -9.50 18.38
N ILE A 99 -3.30 -9.18 19.62
CA ILE A 99 -3.05 -7.79 20.03
C ILE A 99 -1.85 -7.20 19.28
N GLY A 100 -0.75 -7.96 19.17
CA GLY A 100 0.43 -7.50 18.44
C GLY A 100 0.13 -7.20 16.97
N VAL A 101 -0.63 -8.08 16.29
CA VAL A 101 -1.05 -7.88 14.90
C VAL A 101 -2.07 -6.75 14.77
N ALA A 102 -3.00 -6.60 15.72
CA ALA A 102 -4.01 -5.54 15.71
C ALA A 102 -3.42 -4.14 15.95
N LEU A 103 -2.29 -4.05 16.66
CA LEU A 103 -1.61 -2.78 16.97
C LEU A 103 -0.34 -2.56 16.11
N MET A 104 -0.07 -3.45 15.15
CA MET A 104 1.10 -3.35 14.29
C MET A 104 1.01 -2.08 13.41
N PRO A 105 1.97 -1.15 13.48
CA PRO A 105 1.92 0.13 12.78
C PRO A 105 1.59 0.02 11.28
N ALA A 106 2.22 -0.92 10.58
CA ALA A 106 1.95 -1.14 9.16
C ALA A 106 0.51 -1.59 8.89
N TYR A 107 -0.04 -2.49 9.70
CA TYR A 107 -1.38 -3.02 9.48
C TYR A 107 -2.46 -2.01 9.90
N LEU A 108 -2.17 -1.21 10.93
CA LEU A 108 -2.98 -0.06 11.31
C LEU A 108 -3.11 0.96 10.16
N LEU A 109 -1.99 1.26 9.51
CA LEU A 109 -1.97 2.19 8.38
C LEU A 109 -2.74 1.62 7.18
N LEU A 110 -2.43 0.38 6.79
CA LEU A 110 -3.05 -0.30 5.64
C LEU A 110 -4.54 -0.59 5.79
N GLY A 111 -5.02 -0.77 7.03
CA GLY A 111 -6.45 -0.95 7.29
C GLY A 111 -7.25 0.36 7.26
N ASN A 112 -6.56 1.52 7.25
CA ASN A 112 -7.18 2.84 7.25
C ASN A 112 -7.00 3.60 5.92
N THR A 113 -6.38 2.99 4.92
CA THR A 113 -6.21 3.58 3.58
C THR A 113 -6.42 2.50 2.53
N LEU A 114 -7.04 2.84 1.40
CA LEU A 114 -7.05 1.96 0.24
C LEU A 114 -5.78 2.20 -0.58
N THR A 115 -4.89 1.23 -0.57
CA THR A 115 -3.62 1.18 -1.31
C THR A 115 -3.50 -0.18 -1.99
N THR A 116 -2.58 -0.33 -2.96
CA THR A 116 -2.27 -1.64 -3.56
C THR A 116 -1.78 -2.66 -2.52
N THR A 117 -1.32 -2.21 -1.34
CA THR A 117 -0.81 -3.07 -0.27
C THR A 117 -1.87 -3.40 0.78
N SER A 118 -3.05 -2.77 0.77
CA SER A 118 -4.03 -2.89 1.86
C SER A 118 -4.58 -4.32 2.08
N PHE A 119 -4.58 -5.15 1.04
CA PHE A 119 -5.02 -6.55 1.09
C PHE A 119 -3.85 -7.56 1.24
N GLU A 120 -2.61 -7.08 1.20
CA GLU A 120 -1.41 -7.92 1.23
C GLU A 120 -1.28 -8.67 2.56
N PRO A 121 -1.43 -8.04 3.76
CA PRO A 121 -1.34 -8.77 5.02
C PRO A 121 -2.33 -9.94 5.13
N LEU A 122 -3.56 -9.75 4.64
CA LEU A 122 -4.57 -10.80 4.65
C LEU A 122 -4.18 -11.95 3.71
N SER A 123 -3.86 -11.65 2.44
CA SER A 123 -3.53 -12.68 1.45
C SER A 123 -2.30 -13.50 1.85
N TRP A 124 -1.27 -12.85 2.40
CA TRP A 124 -0.07 -13.51 2.88
C TRP A 124 -0.33 -14.34 4.14
N ALA A 125 -1.11 -13.81 5.09
CA ALA A 125 -1.52 -14.56 6.28
C ALA A 125 -2.37 -15.78 5.92
N LEU A 126 -3.26 -15.69 4.92
CA LEU A 126 -4.06 -16.82 4.43
C LEU A 126 -3.15 -17.91 3.83
N VAL A 127 -2.19 -17.56 2.98
CA VAL A 127 -1.24 -18.53 2.44
C VAL A 127 -0.39 -19.17 3.54
N ALA A 128 0.09 -18.38 4.50
CA ALA A 128 0.82 -18.89 5.65
C ALA A 128 -0.06 -19.85 6.49
N TRP A 129 -1.29 -19.48 6.80
CA TRP A 129 -2.25 -20.30 7.56
C TRP A 129 -2.58 -21.62 6.85
N LEU A 130 -2.91 -21.56 5.56
CA LEU A 130 -3.21 -22.75 4.76
C LEU A 130 -1.99 -23.66 4.65
N THR A 131 -0.78 -23.10 4.55
CA THR A 131 0.45 -23.89 4.52
C THR A 131 0.74 -24.54 5.86
N VAL A 132 0.61 -23.82 6.97
CA VAL A 132 0.74 -24.38 8.32
C VAL A 132 -0.27 -25.50 8.54
N ARG A 133 -1.53 -25.29 8.14
CA ARG A 133 -2.59 -26.31 8.21
C ARG A 133 -2.25 -27.53 7.36
N MET A 134 -1.76 -27.34 6.14
CA MET A 134 -1.36 -28.41 5.23
C MET A 134 -0.19 -29.23 5.79
N ILE A 135 0.80 -28.58 6.40
CA ILE A 135 1.91 -29.27 7.09
C ILE A 135 1.39 -30.09 8.27
N ARG A 136 0.48 -29.54 9.07
CA ARG A 136 -0.08 -30.22 10.24
C ARG A 136 -0.94 -31.43 9.87
N THR A 137 -1.81 -31.28 8.87
CA THR A 137 -2.86 -32.26 8.53
C THR A 137 -2.45 -33.23 7.42
N GLY A 138 -1.51 -32.84 6.56
CA GLY A 138 -1.19 -33.55 5.33
C GLY A 138 -2.23 -33.38 4.21
N GLU A 139 -3.26 -32.56 4.39
CA GLU A 139 -4.34 -32.31 3.42
C GLU A 139 -3.83 -31.56 2.18
N ARG A 140 -3.38 -32.28 1.16
CA ARG A 140 -2.78 -31.70 -0.06
C ARG A 140 -3.78 -30.90 -0.93
N GLN A 141 -5.08 -31.13 -0.76
CA GLN A 141 -6.16 -30.37 -1.43
C GLN A 141 -6.12 -28.87 -1.12
N LEU A 142 -5.49 -28.48 0.00
CA LEU A 142 -5.32 -27.08 0.38
C LEU A 142 -4.52 -26.27 -0.63
N TRP A 143 -3.78 -26.90 -1.56
CA TRP A 143 -3.17 -26.21 -2.69
C TRP A 143 -4.17 -25.45 -3.56
N LEU A 144 -5.43 -25.91 -3.67
CA LEU A 144 -6.48 -25.15 -4.37
C LEU A 144 -6.83 -23.86 -3.62
N ALA A 145 -7.01 -23.94 -2.30
CA ALA A 145 -7.27 -22.77 -1.46
C ALA A 145 -6.06 -21.81 -1.46
N ILE A 146 -4.84 -22.33 -1.47
CA ILE A 146 -3.62 -21.52 -1.63
C ILE A 146 -3.64 -20.84 -3.00
N GLY A 147 -3.98 -21.55 -4.08
CA GLY A 147 -4.12 -20.96 -5.42
C GLY A 147 -5.13 -19.80 -5.47
N LEU A 148 -6.28 -19.94 -4.80
CA LEU A 148 -7.26 -18.85 -4.65
C LEU A 148 -6.69 -17.65 -3.89
N ALA A 149 -6.03 -17.89 -2.75
CA ALA A 149 -5.42 -16.82 -1.96
C ALA A 149 -4.26 -16.12 -2.70
N VAL A 150 -3.49 -16.86 -3.49
CA VAL A 150 -2.44 -16.34 -4.38
C VAL A 150 -3.03 -15.48 -5.49
N ALA A 151 -4.09 -15.94 -6.16
CA ALA A 151 -4.77 -15.14 -7.17
C ALA A 151 -5.32 -13.84 -6.58
N PHE A 152 -6.00 -13.91 -5.43
CA PHE A 152 -6.48 -12.73 -4.71
C PHE A 152 -5.34 -11.77 -4.35
N GLY A 153 -4.22 -12.28 -3.83
CA GLY A 153 -3.04 -11.47 -3.50
C GLY A 153 -2.41 -10.80 -4.72
N LEU A 154 -2.26 -11.53 -5.83
CA LEU A 154 -1.73 -11.02 -7.10
C LEU A 154 -2.66 -9.99 -7.76
N TYR A 155 -3.97 -10.09 -7.51
CA TYR A 155 -4.95 -9.08 -7.90
C TYR A 155 -4.85 -7.79 -7.08
N GLY A 156 -4.19 -7.80 -5.92
CA GLY A 156 -3.84 -6.60 -5.16
C GLY A 156 -2.46 -6.07 -5.51
N LYS A 157 -1.44 -6.94 -5.44
CA LYS A 157 -0.04 -6.57 -5.67
C LYS A 157 0.81 -7.75 -6.14
N TYR A 158 1.63 -7.52 -7.16
CA TYR A 158 2.46 -8.57 -7.76
C TYR A 158 3.57 -9.11 -6.83
N SER A 159 3.89 -8.41 -5.73
CA SER A 159 4.80 -8.87 -4.65
C SER A 159 4.40 -10.22 -4.05
N MET A 160 3.14 -10.63 -4.17
CA MET A 160 2.68 -11.97 -3.78
C MET A 160 3.51 -13.09 -4.42
N ALA A 161 4.05 -12.88 -5.62
CA ALA A 161 4.96 -13.84 -6.28
C ALA A 161 6.23 -14.09 -5.46
N LEU A 162 6.74 -13.09 -4.73
CA LEU A 162 7.92 -13.24 -3.86
C LEU A 162 7.63 -14.18 -2.70
N LEU A 163 6.46 -14.05 -2.06
CA LEU A 163 6.05 -14.97 -0.99
C LEU A 163 5.92 -16.39 -1.53
N VAL A 164 5.26 -16.58 -2.68
CA VAL A 164 5.07 -17.90 -3.28
C VAL A 164 6.41 -18.57 -3.59
N ALA A 165 7.33 -17.84 -4.24
CA ALA A 165 8.67 -18.36 -4.54
C ALA A 165 9.43 -18.75 -3.25
N ALA A 166 9.44 -17.87 -2.26
CA ALA A 166 10.12 -18.10 -0.99
C ALA A 166 9.53 -19.30 -0.23
N LEU A 167 8.21 -19.45 -0.25
CA LEU A 167 7.51 -20.57 0.38
C LEU A 167 7.80 -21.90 -0.32
N LEU A 168 7.78 -21.94 -1.64
CA LEU A 168 8.11 -23.12 -2.42
C LEU A 168 9.55 -23.56 -2.15
N ILE A 169 10.50 -22.63 -2.10
CA ILE A 169 11.88 -22.89 -1.69
C ILE A 169 11.93 -23.46 -0.27
N GLY A 170 11.25 -22.82 0.68
CA GLY A 170 11.17 -23.29 2.08
C GLY A 170 10.62 -24.71 2.21
N LEU A 171 9.58 -25.07 1.44
CA LEU A 171 9.05 -26.42 1.40
C LEU A 171 10.05 -27.40 0.75
N ALA A 172 10.66 -27.03 -0.38
CA ALA A 172 11.57 -27.87 -1.14
C ALA A 172 12.83 -28.28 -0.35
N VAL A 173 13.39 -27.37 0.46
CA VAL A 173 14.62 -27.61 1.24
C VAL A 173 14.35 -28.21 2.63
N THR A 174 13.11 -28.62 2.91
CA THR A 174 12.73 -29.27 4.17
C THR A 174 12.15 -30.66 3.92
N ARG A 175 11.86 -31.40 4.99
CA ARG A 175 11.15 -32.69 4.90
C ARG A 175 9.75 -32.53 4.31
N GLU A 176 9.19 -31.33 4.35
CA GLU A 176 7.87 -31.02 3.78
C GLU A 176 7.86 -30.89 2.26
N ARG A 177 8.99 -31.11 1.57
CA ARG A 177 9.06 -31.27 0.10
C ARG A 177 8.10 -32.34 -0.43
N ARG A 178 7.73 -33.32 0.40
CA ARG A 178 6.69 -34.31 0.10
C ARG A 178 5.32 -33.70 -0.21
N LEU A 179 5.03 -32.50 0.28
CA LEU A 179 3.80 -31.76 0.01
C LEU A 179 3.80 -31.13 -1.40
N LEU A 180 4.96 -31.04 -2.05
CA LEU A 180 5.10 -30.61 -3.44
C LEU A 180 4.88 -31.76 -4.42
N ALA A 181 5.17 -33.00 -4.00
CA ALA A 181 5.00 -34.21 -4.80
C ALA A 181 3.53 -34.68 -4.85
N THR A 182 2.67 -33.87 -5.47
CA THR A 182 1.23 -34.13 -5.57
C THR A 182 0.62 -33.40 -6.75
N TRP A 183 -0.44 -33.96 -7.34
CA TRP A 183 -1.18 -33.32 -8.43
C TRP A 183 -1.96 -32.07 -7.98
N TRP A 184 -2.26 -31.93 -6.69
CA TRP A 184 -2.98 -30.76 -6.17
C TRP A 184 -2.16 -29.47 -6.29
N LEU A 185 -0.82 -29.54 -6.26
CA LEU A 185 0.04 -28.36 -6.48
C LEU A 185 -0.15 -27.78 -7.89
N PRO A 186 0.06 -28.52 -8.99
CA PRO A 186 -0.21 -28.00 -10.32
C PRO A 186 -1.68 -27.63 -10.52
N ALA A 187 -2.64 -28.33 -9.89
CA ALA A 187 -4.04 -27.93 -9.94
C ALA A 187 -4.28 -26.53 -9.30
N GLY A 188 -3.66 -26.27 -8.15
CA GLY A 188 -3.70 -24.94 -7.51
C GLY A 188 -3.02 -23.85 -8.33
N VAL A 189 -1.89 -24.17 -8.98
CA VAL A 189 -1.19 -23.27 -9.90
C VAL A 189 -2.07 -22.94 -11.12
N VAL A 190 -2.65 -23.95 -11.76
CA VAL A 190 -3.56 -23.78 -12.90
C VAL A 190 -4.77 -22.95 -12.49
N LEU A 191 -5.37 -23.21 -11.33
CA LEU A 191 -6.48 -22.38 -10.82
C LEU A 191 -6.06 -20.92 -10.66
N ALA A 192 -4.91 -20.65 -10.05
CA ALA A 192 -4.41 -19.29 -9.87
C ALA A 192 -4.17 -18.59 -11.22
N LEU A 193 -3.56 -19.28 -12.18
CA LEU A 193 -3.29 -18.76 -13.52
C LEU A 193 -4.58 -18.51 -14.31
N LEU A 194 -5.56 -19.40 -14.23
CA LEU A 194 -6.87 -19.21 -14.87
C LEU A 194 -7.59 -17.98 -14.32
N LEU A 195 -7.53 -17.78 -13.00
CA LEU A 195 -8.12 -16.60 -12.37
C LEU A 195 -7.38 -15.31 -12.73
N LEU A 196 -6.06 -15.35 -12.92
CA LEU A 196 -5.24 -14.20 -13.29
C LEU A 196 -5.17 -13.95 -14.80
N ALA A 197 -5.62 -14.89 -15.63
CA ALA A 197 -5.55 -14.80 -17.08
C ALA A 197 -6.13 -13.49 -17.64
N PRO A 198 -7.26 -12.94 -17.14
CA PRO A 198 -7.77 -11.66 -17.63
C PRO A 198 -6.79 -10.50 -17.40
N ASN A 199 -6.13 -10.44 -16.24
CA ASN A 199 -5.14 -9.41 -15.94
C ASN A 199 -3.87 -9.59 -16.78
N MET A 200 -3.39 -10.83 -16.94
CA MET A 200 -2.21 -11.10 -17.76
C MET A 200 -2.45 -10.78 -19.25
N LEU A 201 -3.66 -11.10 -19.76
CA LEU A 201 -4.04 -10.76 -21.13
C LEU A 201 -4.14 -9.24 -21.31
N TRP A 202 -4.70 -8.53 -20.34
CA TRP A 202 -4.74 -7.07 -20.37
C TRP A 202 -3.32 -6.49 -20.40
N GLN A 203 -2.41 -6.96 -19.54
CA GLN A 203 -1.01 -6.51 -19.54
C GLN A 203 -0.33 -6.78 -20.89
N ALA A 204 -0.54 -7.97 -21.48
CA ALA A 204 0.03 -8.31 -22.78
C ALA A 204 -0.51 -7.43 -23.92
N GLN A 205 -1.80 -7.12 -23.93
CA GLN A 205 -2.43 -6.23 -24.92
C GLN A 205 -1.93 -4.78 -24.84
N HIS A 206 -1.37 -4.38 -23.70
CA HIS A 206 -0.86 -3.02 -23.46
C HIS A 206 0.68 -2.97 -23.40
N GLU A 207 1.36 -4.02 -23.90
CA GLU A 207 2.83 -4.11 -23.97
C GLU A 207 3.54 -4.14 -22.60
N TRP A 208 2.91 -4.78 -21.61
CA TRP A 208 3.46 -4.96 -20.26
C TRP A 208 3.87 -3.66 -19.55
N PRO A 209 2.95 -2.69 -19.42
CA PRO A 209 3.27 -1.36 -18.89
C PRO A 209 3.84 -1.40 -17.46
N MET A 210 3.46 -2.40 -16.66
CA MET A 210 3.99 -2.60 -15.31
C MET A 210 5.52 -2.84 -15.30
N LEU A 211 6.08 -3.46 -16.35
CA LEU A 211 7.53 -3.66 -16.44
C LEU A 211 8.26 -2.33 -16.65
N THR A 212 7.66 -1.40 -17.40
CA THR A 212 8.18 -0.03 -17.55
C THR A 212 8.12 0.72 -16.22
N VAL A 213 7.02 0.59 -15.47
CA VAL A 213 6.90 1.18 -14.11
C VAL A 213 8.00 0.64 -13.19
N LEU A 214 8.17 -0.69 -13.12
CA LEU A 214 9.20 -1.31 -12.29
C LEU A 214 10.61 -0.85 -12.67
N HIS A 215 10.90 -0.71 -13.96
CA HIS A 215 12.18 -0.20 -14.42
C HIS A 215 12.40 1.27 -14.03
N GLY A 216 11.35 2.10 -14.17
CA GLY A 216 11.36 3.51 -13.78
C GLY A 216 11.58 3.70 -12.28
N ASP A 217 10.87 2.94 -11.45
CA ASP A 217 10.96 3.00 -9.99
C ASP A 217 12.37 2.60 -9.46
N VAL A 218 13.02 1.65 -10.12
CA VAL A 218 14.40 1.26 -9.75
C VAL A 218 15.40 2.38 -10.07
N LEU A 219 15.21 3.09 -11.18
CA LEU A 219 16.08 4.18 -11.62
C LEU A 219 15.82 5.50 -10.87
N ASN A 220 14.56 5.78 -10.52
CA ASN A 220 14.10 7.04 -9.96
C ASN A 220 13.59 6.85 -8.52
N ARG A 221 14.48 6.46 -7.61
CA ARG A 221 14.17 6.44 -6.18
C ARG A 221 13.89 7.85 -5.67
N HIS A 222 12.63 8.10 -5.30
CA HIS A 222 12.20 9.35 -4.70
C HIS A 222 12.56 9.38 -3.22
N ALA A 223 13.36 10.36 -2.81
CA ALA A 223 13.48 10.70 -1.40
C ALA A 223 12.29 11.59 -1.01
N PHE A 224 11.50 11.19 -0.02
CA PHE A 224 10.45 12.04 0.52
C PHE A 224 11.06 13.28 1.18
N ASN A 225 10.44 14.45 1.01
CA ASN A 225 10.86 15.68 1.68
C ASN A 225 10.32 15.78 3.12
N ASN A 226 10.32 14.64 3.83
CA ASN A 226 9.94 14.53 5.25
C ASN A 226 11.16 14.54 6.20
N GLY A 227 12.38 14.57 5.63
CA GLY A 227 13.64 14.58 6.38
C GLY A 227 14.07 13.20 6.92
N LEU A 228 13.40 12.11 6.54
CA LEU A 228 13.80 10.73 6.81
C LEU A 228 14.25 10.07 5.50
N GLU A 229 15.57 9.88 5.35
CA GLU A 229 16.11 9.13 4.22
C GLU A 229 16.16 7.65 4.59
N LEU A 230 15.17 6.88 4.11
CA LEU A 230 15.06 5.43 4.33
C LEU A 230 15.22 4.61 3.05
N GLU A 231 15.55 5.26 1.94
CA GLU A 231 15.83 4.61 0.66
C GLU A 231 17.17 5.12 0.13
N TYR A 232 18.11 4.19 -0.10
CA TYR A 232 19.44 4.53 -0.62
C TYR A 232 19.66 3.93 -2.00
N ARG A 233 20.46 4.59 -2.83
CA ARG A 233 20.81 4.13 -4.18
C ARG A 233 21.83 2.98 -4.21
N ASN A 234 22.45 2.66 -3.07
CA ASN A 234 23.39 1.54 -2.95
C ASN A 234 22.79 0.42 -2.09
N VAL A 235 23.14 -0.82 -2.41
CA VAL A 235 22.58 -2.02 -1.77
C VAL A 235 22.82 -2.03 -0.26
N ALA A 236 24.02 -1.68 0.21
CA ALA A 236 24.38 -1.75 1.62
C ALA A 236 23.57 -0.75 2.47
N GLY A 237 23.51 0.51 2.04
CA GLY A 237 22.70 1.53 2.69
C GLY A 237 21.22 1.18 2.68
N ASN A 238 20.71 0.69 1.54
CA ASN A 238 19.30 0.29 1.43
C ASN A 238 18.99 -0.92 2.32
N ALA A 239 19.92 -1.87 2.47
CA ALA A 239 19.73 -3.01 3.35
C ALA A 239 19.58 -2.59 4.82
N VAL A 240 20.41 -1.66 5.29
CA VAL A 240 20.31 -1.14 6.67
C VAL A 240 18.98 -0.41 6.86
N ALA A 241 18.62 0.48 5.94
CA ALA A 241 17.36 1.21 5.99
C ALA A 241 16.16 0.27 5.98
N PHE A 242 16.15 -0.71 5.07
CA PHE A 242 15.12 -1.73 4.96
C PHE A 242 14.93 -2.51 6.27
N LEU A 243 16.02 -2.90 6.94
CA LEU A 243 15.96 -3.61 8.22
C LEU A 243 15.41 -2.73 9.35
N VAL A 244 15.77 -1.44 9.38
CA VAL A 244 15.19 -0.46 10.31
C VAL A 244 13.69 -0.31 10.04
N GLU A 245 13.29 -0.20 8.78
CA GLU A 245 11.88 -0.14 8.38
C GLU A 245 11.10 -1.38 8.84
N GLN A 246 11.67 -2.58 8.76
CA GLN A 246 11.00 -3.79 9.27
C GLN A 246 10.69 -3.68 10.76
N ALA A 247 11.61 -3.14 11.56
CA ALA A 247 11.39 -2.91 12.98
C ALA A 247 10.30 -1.84 13.22
N LEU A 248 10.31 -0.75 12.46
CA LEU A 248 9.32 0.32 12.57
C LEU A 248 7.91 -0.13 12.15
N PHE A 249 7.80 -0.85 11.03
CA PHE A 249 6.53 -1.37 10.51
C PHE A 249 5.90 -2.43 11.43
N THR A 250 6.73 -3.21 12.13
CA THR A 250 6.26 -4.28 13.02
C THR A 250 6.03 -3.84 14.46
N ASP A 251 6.33 -2.59 14.83
CA ASP A 251 6.56 -2.14 16.21
C ASP A 251 7.85 -2.74 16.81
N PRO A 252 8.83 -1.92 17.24
CA PRO A 252 10.06 -2.39 17.86
C PRO A 252 9.84 -3.38 19.01
N ILE A 253 8.74 -3.29 19.78
CA ILE A 253 8.47 -4.23 20.88
C ILE A 253 8.14 -5.65 20.40
N LEU A 254 7.65 -5.80 19.16
CA LEU A 254 7.34 -7.10 18.57
C LEU A 254 8.55 -7.73 17.88
N VAL A 255 9.65 -6.98 17.67
CA VAL A 255 10.88 -7.49 17.05
C VAL A 255 11.46 -8.71 17.77
N PRO A 256 11.70 -8.66 19.10
CA PRO A 256 12.15 -9.84 19.82
C PRO A 256 11.17 -11.02 19.71
N LEU A 257 9.86 -10.74 19.65
CA LEU A 257 8.83 -11.77 19.59
C LEU A 257 8.86 -12.50 18.24
N TRP A 258 8.85 -11.79 17.11
CA TRP A 258 8.87 -12.44 15.81
C TRP A 258 10.23 -13.06 15.49
N LEU A 259 11.34 -12.50 15.98
CA LEU A 259 12.67 -13.14 15.91
C LEU A 259 12.70 -14.45 16.71
N TYR A 260 12.12 -14.45 17.92
CA TYR A 260 11.97 -15.67 18.70
C TYR A 260 11.09 -16.71 17.98
N GLY A 261 10.07 -16.26 17.26
CA GLY A 261 9.26 -17.08 16.35
C GLY A 261 10.09 -17.73 15.25
N VAL A 262 10.88 -16.94 14.51
CA VAL A 262 11.80 -17.42 13.46
C VAL A 262 12.77 -18.46 14.04
N GLY A 263 13.45 -18.15 15.15
CA GLY A 263 14.38 -19.07 15.79
C GLY A 263 13.71 -20.37 16.26
N SER A 264 12.49 -20.28 16.79
CA SER A 264 11.73 -21.45 17.24
C SER A 264 11.23 -22.31 16.08
N LEU A 265 10.86 -21.72 14.94
CA LEU A 265 10.54 -22.45 13.71
C LEU A 265 11.77 -23.16 13.13
N LEU A 266 12.95 -22.54 13.20
CA LEU A 266 14.20 -23.11 12.69
C LEU A 266 14.72 -24.26 13.57
N PHE A 267 14.75 -24.05 14.88
CA PHE A 267 15.51 -24.88 15.81
C PHE A 267 14.66 -25.52 16.92
N GLY A 268 13.47 -24.99 17.21
CA GLY A 268 12.63 -25.43 18.31
C GLY A 268 11.94 -26.76 18.01
N ARG A 269 12.12 -27.77 18.87
CA ARG A 269 11.59 -29.14 18.67
C ARG A 269 10.10 -29.18 18.31
N ALA A 270 9.29 -28.35 18.97
CA ALA A 270 7.84 -28.37 18.84
C ALA A 270 7.31 -27.56 17.63
N LEU A 271 8.10 -26.66 17.04
CA LEU A 271 7.74 -25.88 15.85
C LEU A 271 8.55 -26.25 14.61
N ARG A 272 9.55 -27.13 14.76
CA ARG A 272 10.40 -27.65 13.69
C ARG A 272 9.66 -28.21 12.47
N PRO A 273 8.47 -28.85 12.58
CA PRO A 273 7.71 -29.25 11.39
C PRO A 273 7.37 -28.09 10.46
N TYR A 274 7.24 -26.88 11.01
CA TYR A 274 6.90 -25.66 10.27
C TYR A 274 8.12 -24.84 9.83
N ARG A 275 9.33 -25.42 9.87
CA ARG A 275 10.60 -24.77 9.50
C ARG A 275 10.55 -24.10 8.12
N ALA A 276 9.78 -24.64 7.19
CA ALA A 276 9.58 -24.08 5.86
C ALA A 276 9.16 -22.60 5.89
N LEU A 277 8.35 -22.19 6.87
CA LEU A 277 7.89 -20.81 7.01
C LEU A 277 9.02 -19.84 7.39
N ALA A 278 9.93 -20.25 8.28
CA ALA A 278 11.09 -19.43 8.65
C ALA A 278 12.13 -19.35 7.51
N ILE A 279 12.31 -20.43 6.77
CA ILE A 279 13.17 -20.41 5.57
C ILE A 279 12.56 -19.49 4.51
N ALA A 280 11.25 -19.55 4.30
CA ALA A 280 10.55 -18.64 3.40
C ALA A 280 10.77 -17.18 3.81
N TYR A 281 10.68 -16.84 5.10
CA TYR A 281 11.00 -15.49 5.58
C TYR A 281 12.45 -15.09 5.27
N ILE A 282 13.44 -15.96 5.53
CA ILE A 282 14.86 -15.65 5.26
C ILE A 282 15.10 -15.44 3.76
N VAL A 283 14.52 -16.29 2.91
CA VAL A 283 14.61 -16.17 1.45
C VAL A 283 13.95 -14.88 0.99
N LEU A 284 12.76 -14.57 1.51
CA LEU A 284 12.03 -13.35 1.20
C LEU A 284 12.81 -12.09 1.60
N LEU A 285 13.38 -12.08 2.81
CA LEU A 285 14.22 -10.99 3.29
C LEU A 285 15.46 -10.80 2.41
N ALA A 286 16.14 -11.89 2.04
CA ALA A 286 17.28 -11.84 1.14
C ALA A 286 16.89 -11.32 -0.25
N LEU A 287 15.80 -11.81 -0.83
CA LEU A 287 15.28 -11.34 -2.11
C LEU A 287 14.91 -9.85 -2.06
N ALA A 288 14.23 -9.40 -1.00
CA ALA A 288 13.85 -8.00 -0.84
C ALA A 288 15.09 -7.09 -0.77
N VAL A 289 16.12 -7.48 0.00
CA VAL A 289 17.39 -6.72 0.06
C VAL A 289 18.09 -6.70 -1.30
N LEU A 290 18.19 -7.83 -1.99
CA LEU A 290 18.85 -7.94 -3.29
C LEU A 290 18.15 -7.13 -4.38
N LEU A 291 16.82 -7.11 -4.36
CA LEU A 291 15.98 -6.32 -5.26
C LEU A 291 15.86 -4.85 -4.82
N MET A 292 16.52 -4.49 -3.72
CA MET A 292 16.41 -3.20 -3.05
C MET A 292 14.95 -2.77 -2.85
N ALA A 293 14.08 -3.69 -2.45
CA ALA A 293 12.67 -3.42 -2.24
C ALA A 293 12.43 -2.28 -1.23
N LYS A 294 11.28 -1.61 -1.34
CA LYS A 294 10.81 -0.66 -0.32
C LYS A 294 10.44 -1.42 0.95
N GLY A 295 10.64 -0.84 2.13
CA GLY A 295 10.47 -1.55 3.41
C GLY A 295 9.12 -2.22 3.62
N TYR A 296 8.05 -1.68 3.04
CA TYR A 296 6.71 -2.24 3.16
C TYR A 296 6.45 -3.47 2.26
N TYR A 297 7.41 -3.94 1.46
CA TYR A 297 7.16 -5.01 0.46
C TYR A 297 7.06 -6.42 1.04
N ILE A 298 7.49 -6.63 2.29
CA ILE A 298 7.45 -7.96 2.93
C ILE A 298 6.60 -8.00 4.20
N ILE A 299 5.90 -6.90 4.51
CA ILE A 299 5.22 -6.73 5.79
C ILE A 299 4.09 -7.76 5.99
N GLY A 300 3.55 -8.31 4.91
CA GLY A 300 2.47 -9.30 4.98
C GLY A 300 2.84 -10.59 5.74
N ILE A 301 4.13 -10.92 5.90
CA ILE A 301 4.57 -12.17 6.55
C ILE A 301 4.56 -12.10 8.08
N TYR A 302 4.63 -10.89 8.65
CA TYR A 302 4.91 -10.71 10.07
C TYR A 302 3.80 -11.22 10.98
N GLY A 303 2.53 -11.20 10.56
CA GLY A 303 1.44 -11.81 11.32
C GLY A 303 1.67 -13.28 11.63
N ALA A 304 2.24 -14.04 10.68
CA ALA A 304 2.58 -15.45 10.88
C ALA A 304 3.79 -15.65 11.80
N LEU A 305 4.80 -14.78 11.72
CA LEU A 305 6.00 -14.85 12.56
C LEU A 305 5.71 -14.45 14.01
N VAL A 306 4.90 -13.41 14.21
CA VAL A 306 4.38 -13.00 15.53
C VAL A 306 3.55 -14.14 16.15
N ALA A 307 2.69 -14.81 15.37
CA ALA A 307 1.96 -15.98 15.83
C ALA A 307 2.89 -17.11 16.30
N ALA A 308 3.94 -17.43 15.53
CA ALA A 308 4.93 -18.43 15.92
C ALA A 308 5.71 -18.03 17.19
N GLY A 309 6.10 -16.76 17.30
CA GLY A 309 6.75 -16.20 18.49
C GLY A 309 5.88 -16.31 19.74
N ALA A 310 4.60 -15.97 19.63
CA ALA A 310 3.66 -16.05 20.74
C ALA A 310 3.46 -17.50 21.24
N VAL A 311 3.40 -18.47 20.32
CA VAL A 311 3.31 -19.91 20.66
C VAL A 311 4.58 -20.39 21.35
N ALA A 312 5.74 -20.01 20.83
CA ALA A 312 7.02 -20.35 21.44
C ALA A 312 7.13 -19.78 22.86
N LEU A 313 6.73 -18.52 23.04
CA LEU A 313 6.80 -17.83 24.33
C LEU A 313 5.85 -18.44 25.35
N GLU A 314 4.64 -18.80 24.93
CA GLU A 314 3.68 -19.51 25.78
C GLU A 314 4.28 -20.82 26.30
N ARG A 315 4.92 -21.60 25.44
CA ARG A 315 5.56 -22.88 25.80
C ARG A 315 6.77 -22.70 26.71
N ALA A 316 7.54 -21.62 26.55
CA ALA A 316 8.65 -21.31 27.45
C ALA A 316 8.18 -20.89 28.85
N TRP A 317 6.98 -20.33 28.96
CA TRP A 317 6.44 -19.74 30.19
C TRP A 317 5.24 -20.49 30.78
N THR A 318 5.19 -21.82 30.66
CA THR A 318 4.05 -22.67 31.06
C THR A 318 3.47 -22.33 32.43
N SER A 319 4.32 -22.08 33.43
CA SER A 319 3.95 -21.76 34.82
C SER A 319 4.17 -20.29 35.22
N ARG A 320 4.55 -19.40 34.29
CA ARG A 320 4.95 -18.02 34.60
C ARG A 320 3.85 -17.00 34.29
N THR A 321 2.70 -17.12 34.96
CA THR A 321 1.51 -16.30 34.71
C THR A 321 1.75 -14.79 34.85
N ALA A 322 2.59 -14.39 35.82
CA ALA A 322 2.99 -12.99 35.98
C ALA A 322 3.74 -12.45 34.75
N LEU A 323 4.70 -13.21 34.21
CA LEU A 323 5.44 -12.80 33.00
C LEU A 323 4.54 -12.73 31.76
N ARG A 324 3.58 -13.65 31.64
CA ARG A 324 2.59 -13.64 30.56
C ARG A 324 1.73 -12.38 30.62
N THR A 325 1.22 -12.05 31.80
CA THR A 325 0.42 -10.84 32.00
C THR A 325 1.25 -9.58 31.76
N GLY A 326 2.48 -9.56 32.29
CA GLY A 326 3.45 -8.50 32.05
C GLY A 326 3.73 -8.28 30.57
N ALA A 327 3.99 -9.34 29.79
CA ALA A 327 4.25 -9.23 28.36
C ALA A 327 3.07 -8.65 27.56
N LEU A 328 1.83 -9.07 27.89
CA LEU A 328 0.64 -8.47 27.27
C LEU A 328 0.51 -6.98 27.61
N ALA A 329 0.70 -6.62 28.89
CA ALA A 329 0.63 -5.25 29.35
C ALA A 329 1.74 -4.40 28.70
N THR A 330 2.97 -4.93 28.58
CA THR A 330 4.09 -4.26 27.93
C THR A 330 3.83 -4.02 26.45
N VAL A 331 3.35 -5.02 25.70
CA VAL A 331 3.00 -4.82 24.28
C VAL A 331 1.96 -3.72 24.15
N VAL A 332 0.87 -3.77 24.93
CA VAL A 332 -0.15 -2.70 24.87
C VAL A 332 0.43 -1.34 25.26
N ALA A 333 1.20 -1.27 26.36
CA ALA A 333 1.75 -0.02 26.86
C ALA A 333 2.76 0.64 25.91
N VAL A 334 3.51 -0.15 25.14
CA VAL A 334 4.50 0.36 24.17
C VAL A 334 3.86 0.64 22.81
N SER A 335 2.93 -0.20 22.35
CA SER A 335 2.27 -0.02 21.06
C SER A 335 1.24 1.11 21.07
N LEU A 336 0.51 1.32 22.18
CA LEU A 336 -0.57 2.30 22.25
C LEU A 336 -0.09 3.75 21.97
N PRO A 337 1.06 4.22 22.51
CA PRO A 337 1.66 5.49 22.12
C PRO A 337 2.03 5.61 20.64
N LEU A 338 2.21 4.52 19.90
CA LEU A 338 2.55 4.57 18.48
C LEU A 338 1.30 4.66 17.58
N VAL A 339 0.11 4.34 18.11
CA VAL A 339 -1.15 4.35 17.34
C VAL A 339 -1.40 5.68 16.61
N PRO A 340 -1.21 6.88 17.21
CA PRO A 340 -1.40 8.14 16.49
C PRO A 340 -0.52 8.33 15.25
N LEU A 341 0.60 7.60 15.13
CA LEU A 341 1.50 7.67 13.98
C LEU A 341 1.03 6.81 12.79
N SER A 342 0.04 5.94 13.01
CA SER A 342 -0.49 4.99 12.01
C SER A 342 -2.00 5.03 11.84
N LEU A 343 -2.74 5.59 12.80
CA LEU A 343 -4.16 5.87 12.70
C LEU A 343 -4.46 7.35 13.01
N PRO A 344 -5.44 7.97 12.33
CA PRO A 344 -5.83 9.36 12.53
C PRO A 344 -6.68 9.53 13.81
N VAL A 345 -6.17 9.10 14.96
CA VAL A 345 -6.88 9.19 16.25
C VAL A 345 -6.79 10.58 16.88
N LEU A 346 -5.89 11.43 16.39
CA LEU A 346 -5.71 12.82 16.82
C LEU A 346 -6.04 13.78 15.67
N PRO A 347 -6.46 15.03 15.96
CA PRO A 347 -6.41 16.11 14.98
C PRO A 347 -4.98 16.36 14.48
N ILE A 348 -4.84 16.87 13.25
CA ILE A 348 -3.53 17.01 12.60
C ILE A 348 -2.53 17.85 13.41
N ASP A 349 -2.93 19.00 13.96
CA ASP A 349 -2.05 19.86 14.76
C ASP A 349 -1.58 19.19 16.06
N ARG A 350 -2.44 18.35 16.64
CA ARG A 350 -2.11 17.54 17.82
C ARG A 350 -1.14 16.42 17.45
N LEU A 351 -1.33 15.77 16.30
CA LEU A 351 -0.41 14.76 15.80
C LEU A 351 0.99 15.35 15.56
N ILE A 352 1.07 16.54 14.96
CA ILE A 352 2.34 17.24 14.73
C ILE A 352 3.05 17.54 16.07
N SER A 353 2.31 18.09 17.03
CA SER A 353 2.85 18.36 18.38
C SER A 353 3.28 17.07 19.08
N TYR A 354 2.52 15.98 18.89
CA TYR A 354 2.78 14.66 19.45
C TYR A 354 4.06 14.04 18.87
N SER A 355 4.22 14.06 17.54
CA SER A 355 5.45 13.60 16.88
C SER A 355 6.66 14.39 17.34
N ALA A 356 6.55 15.72 17.45
CA ALA A 356 7.62 16.56 17.96
C ALA A 356 8.03 16.20 19.40
N ALA A 357 7.05 15.93 20.27
CA ALA A 357 7.32 15.50 21.65
C ALA A 357 8.03 14.13 21.74
N LEU A 358 7.83 13.27 20.75
CA LEU A 358 8.56 11.99 20.61
C LEU A 358 9.98 12.17 20.02
N GLY A 359 10.42 13.40 19.75
CA GLY A 359 11.67 13.68 19.04
C GLY A 359 11.63 13.29 17.57
N LEU A 360 10.45 12.95 17.06
CA LEU A 360 10.21 12.73 15.65
C LEU A 360 9.93 14.12 15.05
N THR A 361 11.00 14.82 14.68
CA THR A 361 10.96 16.07 13.94
C THR A 361 11.77 15.87 12.66
N GLY A 362 11.28 16.33 11.51
CA GLY A 362 12.04 16.26 10.26
C GLY A 362 13.42 16.91 10.39
N GLY A 363 14.39 16.48 9.59
CA GLY A 363 15.75 17.03 9.61
C GLY A 363 15.86 18.51 9.21
N ASN A 364 17.04 19.11 9.46
CA ASN A 364 17.53 20.38 8.90
C ASN A 364 16.68 21.65 9.11
N GLY A 365 16.15 21.88 10.32
CA GLY A 365 15.47 23.15 10.65
C GLY A 365 14.10 23.33 9.98
N THR A 366 13.57 22.27 9.38
CA THR A 366 12.21 22.22 8.85
C THR A 366 11.22 22.25 10.03
N PRO A 367 10.15 23.08 10.01
CA PRO A 367 9.12 23.07 11.06
C PRO A 367 8.58 21.64 11.27
N PRO A 368 8.01 21.29 12.45
CA PRO A 368 7.49 19.95 12.69
C PRO A 368 6.45 19.63 11.61
N ARG A 369 6.86 18.82 10.64
CA ARG A 369 6.01 18.32 9.56
C ARG A 369 5.49 16.96 9.96
N LEU A 370 4.34 16.63 9.42
CA LEU A 370 3.75 15.31 9.53
C LEU A 370 4.73 14.27 8.95
N ILE A 371 5.23 13.38 9.82
CA ILE A 371 6.27 12.40 9.47
C ILE A 371 5.72 11.25 8.66
N GLN A 372 4.47 10.86 8.92
CA GLN A 372 3.78 9.82 8.20
C GLN A 372 3.40 10.35 6.81
N PRO A 373 4.07 9.93 5.72
CA PRO A 373 3.84 10.50 4.40
C PRO A 373 2.40 10.28 3.92
N LEU A 374 1.82 9.12 4.24
CA LEU A 374 0.43 8.81 3.84
C LEU A 374 -0.58 9.82 4.37
N PHE A 375 -0.44 10.28 5.61
CA PHE A 375 -1.34 11.31 6.14
C PHE A 375 -1.11 12.67 5.47
N ALA A 376 0.11 12.95 5.01
CA ALA A 376 0.41 14.26 4.39
C ALA A 376 -0.28 14.38 3.04
N GLU A 377 -0.43 13.25 2.36
CA GLU A 377 -1.13 13.07 1.09
C GLU A 377 -2.65 12.94 1.23
N GLU A 378 -3.22 13.25 2.41
CA GLU A 378 -4.68 13.30 2.62
C GLU A 378 -5.25 14.73 2.59
N PHE A 379 -4.40 15.75 2.43
CA PHE A 379 -4.79 17.16 2.56
C PHE A 379 -4.47 17.98 1.29
N GLY A 380 -5.27 19.03 1.06
CA GLY A 380 -5.01 20.03 0.02
C GLY A 380 -5.61 19.74 -1.36
N TRP A 381 -6.25 18.58 -1.54
CA TRP A 381 -6.77 18.17 -2.86
C TRP A 381 -7.99 18.98 -3.31
N GLU A 382 -8.93 19.27 -2.41
CA GLU A 382 -10.12 20.07 -2.76
C GLU A 382 -9.74 21.53 -2.99
N GLU A 383 -8.83 22.09 -2.19
CA GLU A 383 -8.38 23.47 -2.33
C GLU A 383 -7.55 23.67 -3.61
N LEU A 384 -6.79 22.66 -4.04
CA LEU A 384 -6.16 22.64 -5.37
C LEU A 384 -7.22 22.76 -6.46
N ALA A 385 -8.24 21.90 -6.43
CA ALA A 385 -9.32 21.93 -7.42
C ALA A 385 -10.06 23.28 -7.42
N ALA A 386 -10.32 23.86 -6.25
CA ALA A 386 -10.91 25.18 -6.12
C ALA A 386 -10.01 26.28 -6.70
N GLN A 387 -8.69 26.20 -6.54
CA GLN A 387 -7.74 27.16 -7.13
C GLN A 387 -7.69 27.05 -8.65
N VAL A 388 -7.64 25.83 -9.19
CA VAL A 388 -7.72 25.58 -10.63
C VAL A 388 -9.04 26.11 -11.20
N ALA A 389 -10.16 25.94 -10.47
CA ALA A 389 -11.44 26.51 -10.85
C ALA A 389 -11.45 28.05 -10.86
N ARG A 390 -10.73 28.73 -9.95
CA ARG A 390 -10.58 30.19 -10.01
C ARG A 390 -9.84 30.63 -11.27
N VAL A 391 -8.78 29.92 -11.66
CA VAL A 391 -8.04 30.18 -12.91
C VAL A 391 -8.93 29.89 -14.12
N TYR A 392 -9.65 28.78 -14.14
CA TYR A 392 -10.55 28.43 -15.23
C TYR A 392 -11.67 29.46 -15.43
N ARG A 393 -12.28 29.94 -14.34
CA ARG A 393 -13.37 30.93 -14.39
C ARG A 393 -12.90 32.34 -14.76
N SER A 394 -11.63 32.68 -14.56
CA SER A 394 -11.10 33.99 -14.95
C SER A 394 -10.86 34.11 -16.46
N LEU A 395 -10.89 33.00 -17.20
CA LEU A 395 -10.81 33.00 -18.66
C LEU A 395 -12.08 33.60 -19.30
N PRO A 396 -11.96 34.31 -20.44
CA PRO A 396 -13.10 34.76 -21.22
C PRO A 396 -14.04 33.59 -21.57
N PRO A 397 -15.38 33.76 -21.57
CA PRO A 397 -16.33 32.67 -21.77
C PRO A 397 -16.07 31.79 -23.00
N GLU A 398 -15.71 32.41 -24.13
CA GLU A 398 -15.43 31.71 -25.39
C GLU A 398 -14.16 30.85 -25.30
N VAL A 399 -13.10 31.35 -24.67
CA VAL A 399 -11.85 30.60 -24.45
C VAL A 399 -12.09 29.49 -23.43
N ARG A 400 -12.81 29.79 -22.36
CA ARG A 400 -13.12 28.87 -21.26
C ARG A 400 -13.84 27.63 -21.75
N ALA A 401 -14.82 27.78 -22.64
CA ALA A 401 -15.60 26.66 -23.21
C ALA A 401 -14.72 25.66 -23.99
N HIS A 402 -13.56 26.08 -24.47
CA HIS A 402 -12.63 25.25 -25.26
C HIS A 402 -11.31 24.96 -24.53
N THR A 403 -11.20 25.34 -23.26
CA THR A 403 -9.97 25.13 -22.47
C THR A 403 -9.96 23.74 -21.85
N GLY A 404 -8.92 22.96 -22.12
CA GLY A 404 -8.70 21.66 -21.49
C GLY A 404 -7.92 21.77 -20.16
N LEU A 405 -8.03 20.74 -19.33
CA LEU A 405 -7.24 20.60 -18.10
C LEU A 405 -6.23 19.48 -18.24
N PHE A 406 -4.98 19.76 -17.89
CA PHE A 406 -3.90 18.77 -17.82
C PHE A 406 -3.29 18.75 -16.42
N ALA A 407 -3.00 17.57 -15.89
CA ALA A 407 -2.26 17.39 -14.65
C ALA A 407 -1.03 16.50 -14.87
N ASP A 408 0.13 16.95 -14.38
CA ASP A 408 1.42 16.25 -14.55
C ASP A 408 1.46 14.95 -13.73
N THR A 409 0.85 14.93 -12.53
CA THR A 409 0.78 13.73 -11.68
C THR A 409 -0.60 13.11 -11.61
N TYR A 410 -0.70 11.80 -11.39
CA TYR A 410 -1.94 11.06 -11.17
C TYR A 410 -2.64 11.51 -9.90
N GLY A 411 -1.90 12.05 -8.92
CA GLY A 411 -2.47 12.62 -7.70
C GLY A 411 -3.25 13.89 -7.97
N ASP A 412 -2.62 14.83 -8.68
CA ASP A 412 -3.28 16.07 -9.11
C ASP A 412 -4.44 15.75 -10.09
N ALA A 413 -4.23 14.81 -11.01
CA ALA A 413 -5.27 14.36 -11.93
C ALA A 413 -6.45 13.70 -11.20
N GLY A 414 -6.18 12.81 -10.24
CA GLY A 414 -7.21 12.17 -9.42
C GLY A 414 -8.01 13.19 -8.62
N ALA A 415 -7.34 14.18 -8.00
CA ALA A 415 -7.99 15.26 -7.27
C ALA A 415 -8.90 16.11 -8.17
N LEU A 416 -8.41 16.50 -9.35
CA LEU A 416 -9.20 17.28 -10.31
C LEU A 416 -10.35 16.47 -10.90
N ALA A 417 -10.16 15.17 -11.16
CA ALA A 417 -11.22 14.29 -11.65
C ALA A 417 -12.34 14.14 -10.61
N PHE A 418 -12.00 14.03 -9.33
CA PHE A 418 -12.96 13.84 -8.25
C PHE A 418 -13.66 15.13 -7.81
N TYR A 419 -12.90 16.18 -7.48
CA TYR A 419 -13.45 17.44 -6.96
C TYR A 419 -13.86 18.41 -8.07
N GLY A 420 -13.21 18.37 -9.23
CA GLY A 420 -13.41 19.32 -10.32
C GLY A 420 -14.87 19.48 -10.78
N PRO A 421 -15.66 18.39 -10.92
CA PRO A 421 -17.08 18.50 -11.30
C PRO A 421 -17.90 19.40 -10.37
N ARG A 422 -17.63 19.37 -9.05
CA ARG A 422 -18.30 20.26 -8.06
C ARG A 422 -18.02 21.74 -8.34
N TYR A 423 -16.86 22.05 -8.92
CA TYR A 423 -16.45 23.39 -9.27
C TYR A 423 -16.74 23.76 -10.74
N GLY A 424 -17.40 22.88 -11.51
CA GLY A 424 -17.71 23.10 -12.92
C GLY A 424 -16.46 23.08 -13.81
N LEU A 425 -15.43 22.36 -13.40
CA LEU A 425 -14.25 22.11 -14.23
C LEU A 425 -14.56 21.04 -15.31
N PRO A 426 -13.99 21.16 -16.51
CA PRO A 426 -14.10 20.10 -17.52
C PRO A 426 -13.21 18.90 -17.11
N PRO A 427 -13.35 17.73 -17.77
CA PRO A 427 -12.55 16.55 -17.42
C PRO A 427 -11.04 16.82 -17.51
N VAL A 428 -10.27 16.24 -16.59
CA VAL A 428 -8.80 16.35 -16.59
C VAL A 428 -8.17 15.20 -17.37
N ILE A 429 -7.07 15.50 -18.08
CA ILE A 429 -6.21 14.51 -18.72
C ILE A 429 -4.83 14.50 -18.04
N SER A 430 -4.13 13.37 -18.09
CA SER A 430 -2.76 13.27 -17.56
C SER A 430 -1.95 12.26 -18.36
N GLY A 431 -0.66 12.55 -18.49
CA GLY A 431 0.29 11.65 -19.12
C GLY A 431 0.84 10.58 -18.17
N GLN A 432 0.49 10.60 -16.88
CA GLN A 432 0.99 9.65 -15.90
C GLN A 432 0.17 8.35 -15.85
N ASN A 433 0.87 7.21 -15.83
CA ASN A 433 0.30 5.87 -15.62
C ASN A 433 -0.95 5.60 -16.48
N THR A 434 -2.06 5.14 -15.88
CA THR A 434 -3.24 4.72 -16.65
C THR A 434 -3.98 5.89 -17.28
N PHE A 435 -3.88 7.12 -16.73
CA PHE A 435 -4.48 8.29 -17.36
C PHE A 435 -3.98 8.48 -18.80
N TYR A 436 -2.72 8.14 -19.10
CA TYR A 436 -2.17 8.22 -20.45
C TYR A 436 -2.98 7.40 -21.45
N LEU A 437 -3.44 6.22 -21.04
CA LEU A 437 -4.20 5.29 -21.89
C LEU A 437 -5.62 5.79 -22.17
N TRP A 438 -6.18 6.65 -21.31
CA TRP A 438 -7.50 7.27 -21.51
C TRP A 438 -7.47 8.43 -22.52
N GLY A 439 -6.27 8.91 -22.86
CA GLY A 439 -6.05 9.84 -23.96
C GLY A 439 -6.40 11.30 -23.65
N THR A 440 -6.66 12.07 -24.69
CA THR A 440 -6.72 13.54 -24.63
C THR A 440 -8.11 14.11 -24.39
N ASN A 441 -9.12 13.26 -24.17
CA ASN A 441 -10.52 13.66 -24.01
C ASN A 441 -11.02 14.63 -25.12
N SER A 442 -10.57 14.40 -26.35
CA SER A 442 -10.88 15.24 -27.54
C SER A 442 -10.48 16.71 -27.44
N TYR A 443 -9.63 17.10 -26.49
CA TYR A 443 -9.11 18.45 -26.41
C TYR A 443 -8.22 18.78 -27.62
N SER A 444 -8.45 19.96 -28.20
CA SER A 444 -7.63 20.47 -29.32
C SER A 444 -6.22 20.86 -28.88
N GLY A 445 -6.07 21.23 -27.60
CA GLY A 445 -4.85 21.82 -27.05
C GLY A 445 -4.72 23.31 -27.32
N GLN A 446 -5.69 23.98 -27.94
CA GLN A 446 -5.60 25.43 -28.24
C GLN A 446 -5.38 26.28 -26.99
N THR A 447 -6.04 25.92 -25.90
CA THR A 447 -5.82 26.48 -24.58
C THR A 447 -5.89 25.37 -23.54
N MET A 448 -4.87 25.29 -22.69
CA MET A 448 -4.78 24.30 -21.62
C MET A 448 -4.44 24.98 -20.31
N ILE A 449 -5.09 24.58 -19.22
CA ILE A 449 -4.58 24.83 -17.87
C ILE A 449 -3.81 23.58 -17.45
N ALA A 450 -2.50 23.73 -17.27
CA ALA A 450 -1.60 22.65 -16.84
C ALA A 450 -1.26 22.80 -15.36
N VAL A 451 -1.45 21.73 -14.59
CA VAL A 451 -1.23 21.69 -13.14
C VAL A 451 -0.08 20.75 -12.82
N GLY A 452 0.84 21.22 -11.98
CA GLY A 452 2.09 20.52 -11.71
C GLY A 452 3.16 20.88 -12.74
N ALA A 453 4.42 20.96 -12.32
CA ALA A 453 5.55 21.17 -13.22
C ALA A 453 6.80 20.47 -12.73
N MET A 454 6.75 19.13 -12.71
CA MET A 454 8.02 18.41 -12.76
C MET A 454 8.68 18.62 -14.13
N GLN A 455 7.91 18.97 -15.17
CA GLN A 455 8.40 19.03 -16.55
C GLN A 455 7.94 20.28 -17.34
N VAL A 456 8.14 21.50 -16.79
CA VAL A 456 7.80 22.76 -17.50
C VAL A 456 8.44 22.85 -18.89
N GLU A 457 9.62 22.26 -19.08
CA GLU A 457 10.30 22.24 -20.37
C GLU A 457 9.56 21.39 -21.42
N ILE A 458 8.83 20.35 -21.01
CA ILE A 458 7.94 19.61 -21.92
C ILE A 458 6.80 20.52 -22.38
N LEU A 459 6.19 21.29 -21.47
CA LEU A 459 5.16 22.27 -21.84
C LEU A 459 5.72 23.32 -22.82
N LYS A 460 6.90 23.88 -22.56
CA LYS A 460 7.54 24.87 -23.46
C LYS A 460 7.92 24.27 -24.82
N SER A 461 8.20 22.97 -24.88
CA SER A 461 8.44 22.26 -26.14
C SER A 461 7.17 21.97 -26.95
N ALA A 462 6.00 22.02 -26.29
CA ALA A 462 4.71 21.66 -26.85
C ALA A 462 3.84 22.88 -27.21
N PHE A 463 4.03 24.00 -26.52
CA PHE A 463 3.26 25.24 -26.69
C PHE A 463 4.18 26.42 -27.01
N GLU A 464 3.66 27.43 -27.72
CA GLU A 464 4.41 28.66 -27.98
C GLU A 464 4.40 29.60 -26.78
N ASP A 465 3.27 29.67 -26.06
CA ASP A 465 3.12 30.48 -24.85
C ASP A 465 2.76 29.60 -23.64
N VAL A 466 3.58 29.72 -22.59
CA VAL A 466 3.45 28.98 -21.32
C VAL A 466 3.64 29.98 -20.19
N ARG A 467 2.53 30.41 -19.58
CA ARG A 467 2.54 31.43 -18.54
C ARG A 467 2.17 30.84 -17.19
N LEU A 468 3.02 30.99 -16.19
CA LEU A 468 2.67 30.70 -14.80
C LEU A 468 1.60 31.71 -14.35
N VAL A 469 0.41 31.23 -13.98
CA VAL A 469 -0.72 32.07 -13.57
C VAL A 469 -1.04 31.97 -12.09
N ALA A 470 -0.67 30.86 -11.45
CA ALA A 470 -0.76 30.70 -10.01
C ALA A 470 0.17 29.58 -9.53
N THR A 471 0.46 29.55 -8.24
CA THR A 471 1.10 28.41 -7.58
C THR A 471 0.25 28.02 -6.38
N TYR A 472 -0.23 26.78 -6.34
CA TYR A 472 -0.96 26.26 -5.19
C TYR A 472 0.02 25.72 -4.14
N GLY A 473 -0.22 26.09 -2.89
CA GLY A 473 0.58 25.67 -1.76
C GLY A 473 -0.25 25.17 -0.59
N ASN A 474 0.09 24.00 -0.07
CA ASN A 474 -0.44 23.46 1.18
C ASN A 474 0.69 22.83 1.98
N SER A 475 0.81 23.22 3.25
CA SER A 475 1.91 22.84 4.13
C SER A 475 2.06 21.32 4.32
N TYR A 476 0.99 20.55 4.15
CA TYR A 476 0.99 19.09 4.30
C TYR A 476 1.23 18.40 2.96
N LYS A 477 0.50 18.77 1.91
CA LYS A 477 0.72 18.24 0.54
C LYS A 477 2.18 18.40 0.11
N TRP A 478 2.83 19.50 0.53
CA TRP A 478 4.24 19.80 0.25
C TRP A 478 5.25 18.81 0.80
N VAL A 479 4.89 17.96 1.77
CA VAL A 479 5.79 16.92 2.29
C VAL A 479 6.16 15.92 1.19
N VAL A 480 5.25 15.66 0.25
CA VAL A 480 5.42 14.64 -0.80
C VAL A 480 5.46 15.26 -2.20
N GLU A 481 4.51 16.13 -2.54
CA GLU A 481 4.34 16.62 -3.93
C GLU A 481 5.01 17.98 -4.20
N GLY A 482 5.33 18.73 -3.14
CA GLY A 482 5.76 20.13 -3.27
C GLY A 482 4.65 21.08 -3.78
N PRO A 483 4.97 22.35 -4.08
CA PRO A 483 4.01 23.30 -4.63
C PRO A 483 3.57 22.90 -6.03
N ALA A 484 2.28 23.09 -6.33
CA ALA A 484 1.70 22.79 -7.63
C ALA A 484 1.56 24.09 -8.44
N PRO A 485 2.51 24.41 -9.33
CA PRO A 485 2.35 25.52 -10.25
C PRO A 485 1.23 25.23 -11.25
N ILE A 486 0.54 26.29 -11.65
CA ILE A 486 -0.59 26.27 -12.57
C ILE A 486 -0.23 27.18 -13.74
N TYR A 487 -0.13 26.61 -14.93
CA TYR A 487 0.20 27.31 -16.16
C TYR A 487 -1.02 27.47 -17.05
N LEU A 488 -1.09 28.59 -17.74
CA LEU A 488 -1.92 28.76 -18.92
C LEU A 488 -1.02 28.53 -20.14
N CYS A 489 -1.33 27.51 -20.93
CA CYS A 489 -0.63 27.16 -22.14
C CYS A 489 -1.52 27.46 -23.34
N THR A 490 -1.00 28.19 -24.34
CA THR A 490 -1.74 28.54 -25.56
C THR A 490 -0.88 28.33 -26.79
N HIS A 491 -1.53 28.28 -27.96
CA HIS A 491 -0.88 28.14 -29.26
C HIS A 491 -0.02 26.85 -29.32
N PRO A 492 -0.66 25.66 -29.37
CA PRO A 492 0.07 24.41 -29.41
C PRO A 492 0.86 24.32 -30.72
N ARG A 493 2.12 23.87 -30.64
CA ARG A 493 3.03 23.78 -31.79
C ARG A 493 2.64 22.68 -32.79
N ALA A 494 1.78 21.76 -32.37
CA ALA A 494 1.17 20.72 -33.18
C ALA A 494 -0.17 20.29 -32.54
N PRO A 495 -1.05 19.58 -33.25
CA PRO A 495 -2.27 19.03 -32.64
C PRO A 495 -1.96 18.21 -31.38
N LEU A 496 -2.78 18.33 -30.33
CA LEU A 496 -2.54 17.67 -29.04
C LEU A 496 -2.38 16.14 -29.19
N SER A 497 -3.09 15.51 -30.13
CA SER A 497 -2.95 14.07 -30.43
C SER A 497 -1.54 13.68 -30.91
N GLN A 498 -0.83 14.58 -31.61
CA GLN A 498 0.56 14.37 -32.04
C GLN A 498 1.55 14.67 -30.91
N LEU A 499 1.20 15.61 -30.03
CA LEU A 499 2.01 15.94 -28.86
C LEU A 499 1.85 14.91 -27.74
N TRP A 500 0.73 14.17 -27.70
CA TRP A 500 0.38 13.26 -26.60
C TRP A 500 1.48 12.28 -26.17
N PRO A 501 2.19 11.60 -27.09
CA PRO A 501 3.27 10.69 -26.70
C PRO A 501 4.41 11.36 -25.92
N ARG A 502 4.60 12.69 -26.04
CA ARG A 502 5.62 13.44 -25.28
C ARG A 502 5.27 13.60 -23.81
N PHE A 503 3.99 13.50 -23.46
CA PHE A 503 3.54 13.61 -22.08
C PHE A 503 3.54 12.26 -21.36
N LYS A 504 3.79 11.14 -22.07
CA LYS A 504 3.78 9.79 -21.48
C LYS A 504 4.86 9.66 -20.41
N TRP A 505 4.45 9.31 -19.21
CA TRP A 505 5.37 8.94 -18.13
C TRP A 505 4.75 7.85 -17.25
N TYR A 506 5.48 6.75 -17.05
CA TYR A 506 5.05 5.63 -16.19
C TYR A 506 5.98 5.56 -14.98
N GLY A 507 5.41 5.48 -13.78
CA GLY A 507 6.16 5.48 -12.52
C GLY A 507 5.38 6.10 -11.37
N ALA A 508 5.97 6.02 -10.18
CA ALA A 508 5.51 6.70 -8.97
C ALA A 508 5.92 8.18 -8.95
#